data_AF-A0AAW9I9Q9-F1
#
_entry.id   AF-A0AAW9I9Q9-F1
#
_cell.length_a   1.000
_cell.length_b   1.000
_cell.length_c   1.000
_cell.angle_alpha   90.00
_cell.angle_beta   90.00
_cell.angle_gamma   90.00
#
_symmetry.space_group_name_H-M   'P 1'
#
loop_
_entity.id
_entity.type
_entity.pdbx_description
1 polymer ?
#
loop_
_entity_poly.entity_id
_entity_poly.type
_entity_poly.pdbx_seq_one_letter_code
_entity_poly.pdbx_strand_id
1 'polypeptide(L)'
;KVAAVQGPTGDSNDGNLTDITITLDKDMPKDIVANGYVVENITYTPSVNIKNNVFKETPTRGILVTTRKKVVIEDNIFDGMGMAAIYISNDAQGWYESGPTRDVLIRKNIFKRSGIGTAKQPVIYIDPTNPIVSTSDTVHDNIKII
;
A
#
# COMPACT_ATOMS: atom_id res chain seq x y z
N LYS A 1 -17.20 -16.07 1.67
CA LYS A 1 -17.43 -14.66 1.29
C LYS A 1 -17.95 -13.92 2.50
N VAL A 2 -17.83 -12.59 2.52
CA VAL A 2 -18.42 -11.76 3.58
C VAL A 2 -19.94 -11.76 3.40
N ALA A 3 -20.67 -12.15 4.44
CA ALA A 3 -22.13 -12.15 4.50
C ALA A 3 -22.67 -10.85 5.09
N ALA A 4 -22.00 -10.31 6.11
CA ALA A 4 -22.36 -9.03 6.74
C ALA A 4 -21.12 -8.38 7.37
N VAL A 5 -21.18 -7.05 7.49
CA VAL A 5 -20.20 -6.25 8.22
C VAL A 5 -20.96 -5.34 9.19
N GLN A 6 -20.58 -5.34 10.46
CA GLN A 6 -21.07 -4.43 11.47
C GLN A 6 -19.89 -3.67 12.08
N GLY A 7 -19.96 -2.34 12.06
CA GLY A 7 -18.86 -1.48 12.49
C GLY A 7 -18.92 -0.13 11.77
N PRO A 8 -17.93 0.75 11.94
CA PRO A 8 -17.89 2.05 11.30
C PRO A 8 -17.91 1.88 9.78
N THR A 9 -18.82 2.62 9.13
CA THR A 9 -18.96 2.63 7.67
C THR A 9 -17.96 3.57 6.99
N GLY A 10 -17.30 4.44 7.77
CA GLY A 10 -16.50 5.55 7.28
C GLY A 10 -17.31 6.83 7.02
N ASP A 11 -18.65 6.76 7.11
CA ASP A 11 -19.56 7.88 6.85
C ASP A 11 -20.27 8.40 8.12
N SER A 12 -20.09 7.73 9.26
CA SER A 12 -20.57 8.17 10.57
C SER A 12 -19.60 7.80 11.69
N ASN A 13 -19.71 8.52 12.82
CA ASN A 13 -19.00 8.21 14.06
C ASN A 13 -19.86 7.38 15.03
N ASP A 14 -20.98 6.82 14.55
CA ASP A 14 -21.91 6.06 15.38
C ASP A 14 -21.39 4.63 15.57
N GLY A 15 -21.49 4.12 16.80
CA GLY A 15 -21.05 2.75 17.15
C GLY A 15 -19.61 2.68 17.66
N ASN A 16 -19.07 1.46 17.70
CA ASN A 16 -17.70 1.21 18.17
C ASN A 16 -16.71 1.48 17.04
N LEU A 17 -15.82 2.47 17.21
CA LEU A 17 -14.84 2.88 16.19
C LEU A 17 -13.56 2.04 16.16
N THR A 18 -13.37 1.14 17.12
CA THR A 18 -12.19 0.26 17.21
C THR A 18 -12.49 -1.16 16.76
N ASP A 19 -13.76 -1.58 16.85
CA ASP A 19 -14.15 -2.98 16.61
C ASP A 19 -15.09 -3.09 15.41
N ILE A 20 -14.78 -4.05 14.53
CA ILE A 20 -15.63 -4.45 13.40
C ILE A 20 -15.95 -5.93 13.54
N THR A 21 -17.22 -6.29 13.39
CA THR A 21 -17.64 -7.69 13.24
C THR A 21 -17.83 -7.98 11.76
N ILE A 22 -17.11 -9.01 11.28
CA ILE A 22 -17.26 -9.52 9.92
C ILE A 22 -17.87 -10.91 10.02
N THR A 23 -19.08 -11.06 9.47
CA THR A 23 -19.75 -12.36 9.39
C THR A 23 -19.43 -12.98 8.03
N LEU A 24 -18.99 -14.24 8.04
CA LEU A 24 -18.71 -14.99 6.82
C LEU A 24 -19.83 -15.97 6.53
N ASP A 25 -20.07 -16.23 5.24
CA ASP A 25 -21.08 -17.20 4.78
C ASP A 25 -20.66 -18.68 4.96
N LYS A 26 -19.43 -18.90 5.47
CA LYS A 26 -18.77 -20.18 5.63
C LYS A 26 -17.83 -20.12 6.83
N ASP A 27 -17.56 -21.28 7.41
CA ASP A 27 -16.58 -21.43 8.47
C ASP A 27 -15.19 -20.99 8.01
N MET A 28 -14.42 -20.41 8.93
CA MET A 28 -13.03 -20.06 8.69
C MET A 28 -12.17 -21.30 8.50
N PRO A 29 -11.16 -21.25 7.61
CA PRO A 29 -10.12 -22.28 7.54
C PRO A 29 -9.49 -22.50 8.93
N LYS A 30 -9.22 -23.76 9.30
CA LYS A 30 -8.77 -24.14 10.66
C LYS A 30 -7.39 -23.57 11.02
N ASP A 31 -6.60 -23.20 10.02
CA ASP A 31 -5.28 -22.58 10.11
C ASP A 31 -5.35 -21.06 10.39
N ILE A 32 -6.54 -20.46 10.27
CA ILE A 32 -6.77 -19.07 10.69
C ILE A 32 -7.17 -19.04 12.16
N VAL A 33 -6.25 -18.55 12.99
CA VAL A 33 -6.41 -18.45 14.44
C VAL A 33 -6.67 -17.01 14.88
N ALA A 34 -7.37 -16.86 16.00
CA ALA A 34 -7.63 -15.55 16.60
C ALA A 34 -6.32 -14.79 16.87
N ASN A 35 -6.33 -13.48 16.62
CA ASN A 35 -5.19 -12.57 16.81
C ASN A 35 -3.92 -12.91 16.01
N GLY A 36 -4.02 -13.74 14.97
CA GLY A 36 -2.88 -14.12 14.13
C GLY A 36 -2.80 -13.39 12.77
N TYR A 37 -3.87 -12.70 12.37
CA TYR A 37 -4.02 -12.21 11.01
C TYR A 37 -4.71 -10.85 10.95
N VAL A 38 -4.42 -10.12 9.89
CA VAL A 38 -5.09 -8.86 9.52
C VAL A 38 -6.09 -9.10 8.40
N VAL A 39 -7.10 -8.23 8.32
CA VAL A 39 -8.13 -8.29 7.27
C VAL A 39 -8.16 -6.97 6.52
N GLU A 40 -8.35 -7.04 5.21
CA GLU A 40 -8.46 -5.88 4.34
C GLU A 40 -9.66 -6.03 3.39
N ASN A 41 -10.40 -4.94 3.15
CA ASN A 41 -11.47 -4.91 2.17
C ASN A 41 -10.92 -4.72 0.76
N ILE A 42 -10.58 -5.82 0.10
CA ILE A 42 -9.94 -5.81 -1.22
C ILE A 42 -10.84 -5.17 -2.30
N THR A 43 -12.16 -5.21 -2.13
CA THR A 43 -13.11 -4.64 -3.10
C THR A 43 -13.22 -3.12 -3.02
N TYR A 44 -12.96 -2.55 -1.83
CA TYR A 44 -13.01 -1.12 -1.56
C TYR A 44 -11.66 -0.41 -1.74
N THR A 45 -10.65 -1.11 -2.25
CA THR A 45 -9.38 -0.48 -2.67
C THR A 45 -9.55 0.33 -3.95
N PRO A 46 -8.85 1.47 -4.13
CA PRO A 46 -8.97 2.29 -5.33
C PRO A 46 -7.99 1.87 -6.43
N SER A 47 -8.38 2.02 -7.70
CA SER A 47 -7.43 2.20 -8.80
C SER A 47 -6.97 3.66 -8.82
N VAL A 48 -5.70 3.93 -9.13
CA VAL A 48 -5.13 5.27 -8.99
C VAL A 48 -4.36 5.68 -10.24
N ASN A 49 -4.56 6.91 -10.71
CA ASN A 49 -3.74 7.54 -11.73
C ASN A 49 -3.13 8.83 -11.18
N ILE A 50 -1.80 8.89 -11.09
CA ILE A 50 -1.03 10.06 -10.64
C ILE A 50 -0.24 10.54 -11.84
N LYS A 51 -0.72 11.63 -12.46
CA LYS A 51 -0.17 12.14 -13.72
C LYS A 51 0.03 13.64 -13.74
N ASN A 52 1.09 14.09 -14.42
CA ASN A 52 1.37 15.51 -14.67
C ASN A 52 1.52 16.37 -13.40
N ASN A 53 2.01 15.78 -12.30
CA ASN A 53 2.23 16.48 -11.04
C ASN A 53 3.69 16.89 -10.84
N VAL A 54 3.91 17.84 -9.94
CA VAL A 54 5.23 18.22 -9.44
C VAL A 54 5.27 18.02 -7.93
N PHE A 55 6.08 17.07 -7.48
CA PHE A 55 6.41 16.84 -6.07
C PHE A 55 7.72 17.56 -5.77
N LYS A 56 7.73 18.48 -4.79
CA LYS A 56 8.88 19.37 -4.55
C LYS A 56 9.21 19.52 -3.06
N GLU A 57 10.49 19.47 -2.72
CA GLU A 57 11.05 19.66 -1.37
C GLU A 57 10.27 18.92 -0.27
N THR A 58 9.95 17.65 -0.50
CA THR A 58 9.19 16.83 0.46
C THR A 58 10.18 16.06 1.35
N PRO A 59 10.18 16.26 2.68
CA PRO A 59 11.18 15.63 3.57
C PRO A 59 10.99 14.11 3.73
N THR A 60 9.85 13.57 3.27
CA THR A 60 9.49 12.16 3.32
C THR A 60 9.37 11.58 1.91
N ARG A 61 8.52 10.55 1.72
CA ARG A 61 8.34 9.88 0.43
C ARG A 61 7.42 10.72 -0.46
N GLY A 62 7.62 10.65 -1.78
CA GLY A 62 6.71 11.32 -2.72
C GLY A 62 5.35 10.62 -2.79
N ILE A 63 5.34 9.33 -3.14
CA ILE A 63 4.13 8.48 -3.23
C ILE A 63 4.37 7.21 -2.43
N LEU A 64 3.39 6.82 -1.60
CA LEU A 64 3.30 5.49 -1.00
C LEU A 64 2.22 4.68 -1.73
N VAL A 65 2.60 3.54 -2.31
CA VAL A 65 1.73 2.66 -3.09
C VAL A 65 1.41 1.41 -2.29
N THR A 66 0.14 1.25 -1.94
CA THR A 66 -0.37 0.23 -1.01
C THR A 66 -1.75 -0.32 -1.40
N THR A 67 -2.15 -0.16 -2.67
CA THR A 67 -3.46 -0.62 -3.17
C THR A 67 -3.30 -1.84 -4.09
N ARG A 68 -4.24 -2.79 -4.02
CA ARG A 68 -4.26 -3.98 -4.88
C ARG A 68 -4.63 -3.67 -6.33
N LYS A 69 -5.47 -2.65 -6.55
CA LYS A 69 -5.93 -2.31 -7.90
C LYS A 69 -4.86 -1.51 -8.65
N LYS A 70 -5.09 -1.36 -9.96
CA LYS A 70 -4.14 -0.74 -10.89
C LYS A 70 -3.69 0.65 -10.44
N VAL A 71 -2.39 0.87 -10.47
CA VAL A 71 -1.73 2.15 -10.23
C VAL A 71 -0.94 2.57 -11.46
N VAL A 72 -1.16 3.79 -11.93
CA VAL A 72 -0.36 4.41 -13.00
C VAL A 72 0.27 5.69 -12.43
N ILE A 73 1.58 5.77 -12.47
CA ILE A 73 2.36 6.95 -12.07
C ILE A 73 3.13 7.40 -13.29
N GLU A 74 2.67 8.48 -13.93
CA GLU A 74 3.21 8.91 -15.23
C GLU A 74 3.43 10.40 -15.38
N ASP A 75 4.46 10.80 -16.13
CA ASP A 75 4.70 12.20 -16.51
C ASP A 75 4.77 13.17 -15.30
N ASN A 76 5.24 12.69 -14.13
CA ASN A 76 5.43 13.52 -12.94
C ASN A 76 6.90 13.95 -12.77
N ILE A 77 7.12 15.03 -12.03
CA ILE A 77 8.45 15.49 -11.60
C ILE A 77 8.55 15.31 -10.09
N PHE A 78 9.57 14.60 -9.62
CA PHE A 78 9.95 14.51 -8.21
C PHE A 78 11.26 15.26 -8.03
N ASP A 79 11.28 16.33 -7.23
CA ASP A 79 12.46 17.18 -7.04
C ASP A 79 12.70 17.50 -5.55
N GLY A 80 13.74 16.91 -4.97
CA GLY A 80 14.06 17.11 -3.55
C GLY A 80 13.23 16.23 -2.61
N MET A 81 13.13 14.92 -2.89
CA MET A 81 12.49 13.95 -1.99
C MET A 81 13.49 13.49 -0.92
N GLY A 82 13.15 13.66 0.36
CA GLY A 82 13.98 13.26 1.49
C GLY A 82 14.07 11.74 1.64
N MET A 83 13.01 11.02 1.24
CA MET A 83 12.96 9.56 1.17
C MET A 83 12.78 9.12 -0.30
N ALA A 84 12.31 7.89 -0.53
CA ALA A 84 11.99 7.40 -1.86
C ALA A 84 10.95 8.30 -2.56
N ALA A 85 11.15 8.58 -3.86
CA ALA A 85 10.16 9.30 -4.64
C ALA A 85 8.88 8.47 -4.80
N ILE A 86 9.04 7.16 -5.02
CA ILE A 86 7.95 6.19 -5.04
C ILE A 86 8.32 5.05 -4.10
N TYR A 87 7.49 4.80 -3.10
CA TYR A 87 7.63 3.71 -2.15
C TYR A 87 6.49 2.72 -2.32
N ILE A 88 6.79 1.47 -2.69
CA ILE A 88 5.84 0.37 -2.79
C ILE A 88 6.04 -0.52 -1.57
N SER A 89 5.05 -0.54 -0.69
CA SER A 89 5.13 -1.19 0.62
C SER A 89 3.97 -2.15 0.83
N ASN A 90 4.07 -2.96 1.87
CA ASN A 90 3.00 -3.73 2.50
C ASN A 90 3.37 -3.89 3.98
N ASP A 91 2.48 -3.50 4.89
CA ASP A 91 2.72 -3.63 6.33
C ASP A 91 1.48 -4.11 7.08
N ALA A 92 1.63 -5.28 7.71
CA ALA A 92 0.62 -5.94 8.54
C ALA A 92 1.13 -6.23 9.96
N GLN A 93 2.21 -5.57 10.41
CA GLN A 93 2.82 -5.79 11.72
C GLN A 93 3.09 -4.51 12.54
N GLY A 94 3.36 -3.39 11.87
CA GLY A 94 3.66 -2.12 12.53
C GLY A 94 2.52 -1.12 12.41
N TRP A 95 2.37 -0.55 11.21
CA TRP A 95 1.39 0.46 10.86
C TRP A 95 0.03 -0.13 10.49
N TYR A 96 -0.03 -1.42 10.13
CA TYR A 96 -1.26 -2.11 9.73
C TYR A 96 -2.00 -1.42 8.55
N GLU A 97 -1.23 -0.82 7.64
CA GLU A 97 -1.76 0.12 6.65
C GLU A 97 -2.24 -0.53 5.36
N SER A 98 -1.72 -1.70 5.00
CA SER A 98 -1.75 -2.06 3.58
C SER A 98 -1.57 -3.53 3.27
N GLY A 99 -2.18 -3.94 2.16
CA GLY A 99 -1.94 -5.21 1.50
C GLY A 99 -0.93 -5.14 0.35
N PRO A 100 -0.73 -6.26 -0.37
CA PRO A 100 0.16 -6.32 -1.51
C PRO A 100 -0.37 -5.56 -2.72
N THR A 101 0.51 -4.85 -3.43
CA THR A 101 0.23 -4.29 -4.76
C THR A 101 0.32 -5.33 -5.88
N ARG A 102 -0.56 -5.24 -6.90
CA ARG A 102 -0.67 -6.23 -8.00
C ARG A 102 -0.55 -5.69 -9.43
N ASP A 103 -0.58 -4.38 -9.64
CA ASP A 103 -0.43 -3.79 -10.98
C ASP A 103 0.03 -2.35 -10.86
N VAL A 104 1.32 -2.11 -11.09
CA VAL A 104 1.91 -0.77 -11.08
C VAL A 104 2.63 -0.51 -12.38
N LEU A 105 2.27 0.61 -13.01
CA LEU A 105 3.00 1.16 -14.13
C LEU A 105 3.62 2.50 -13.74
N ILE A 106 4.94 2.55 -13.68
CA ILE A 106 5.72 3.76 -13.48
C ILE A 106 6.37 4.10 -14.83
N ARG A 107 6.02 5.25 -15.42
CA ARG A 107 6.59 5.63 -16.72
C ARG A 107 6.80 7.11 -16.90
N LYS A 108 7.86 7.50 -17.64
CA LYS A 108 8.10 8.90 -18.04
C LYS A 108 8.14 9.92 -16.88
N ASN A 109 8.48 9.47 -15.68
CA ASN A 109 8.68 10.38 -14.54
C ASN A 109 10.10 10.92 -14.54
N ILE A 110 10.28 12.14 -14.06
CA ILE A 110 11.58 12.79 -13.89
C ILE A 110 11.92 12.82 -12.41
N PHE A 111 13.02 12.16 -12.02
CA PHE A 111 13.49 12.15 -10.64
C PHE A 111 14.74 13.02 -10.50
N LYS A 112 14.64 14.08 -9.70
CA LYS A 112 15.73 15.00 -9.34
C LYS A 112 15.91 14.91 -7.82
N ARG A 113 17.15 14.76 -7.36
CA ARG A 113 17.50 14.83 -5.93
C ARG A 113 16.53 14.04 -5.03
N SER A 114 16.35 12.75 -5.28
CA SER A 114 15.49 11.88 -4.46
C SER A 114 16.33 11.00 -3.54
N GLY A 115 15.79 10.62 -2.38
CA GLY A 115 16.53 9.87 -1.36
C GLY A 115 17.65 10.68 -0.68
N ILE A 116 17.57 12.02 -0.73
CA ILE A 116 18.65 12.90 -0.25
C ILE A 116 18.62 13.17 1.26
N GLY A 117 17.56 12.75 1.95
CA GLY A 117 17.42 12.88 3.39
C GLY A 117 18.22 11.84 4.16
N THR A 118 18.08 11.86 5.49
CA THR A 118 18.83 10.99 6.41
C THR A 118 18.54 9.50 6.21
N ALA A 119 17.34 9.15 5.76
CA ALA A 119 16.93 7.77 5.50
C ALA A 119 17.64 7.12 4.29
N LYS A 120 18.24 7.91 3.38
CA LYS A 120 19.03 7.46 2.21
C LYS A 120 18.41 6.29 1.44
N GLN A 121 17.12 6.40 1.10
CA GLN A 121 16.40 5.35 0.38
C GLN A 121 16.63 5.39 -1.15
N PRO A 122 16.46 4.27 -1.86
CA PRO A 122 16.40 4.25 -3.32
C PRO A 122 15.32 5.19 -3.87
N VAL A 123 15.50 5.68 -5.10
CA VAL A 123 14.53 6.58 -5.77
C VAL A 123 13.15 5.93 -5.89
N ILE A 124 13.12 4.68 -6.37
CA ILE A 124 11.95 3.81 -6.34
C ILE A 124 12.30 2.68 -5.38
N TYR A 125 11.56 2.54 -4.30
CA TYR A 125 11.83 1.57 -3.25
C TYR A 125 10.68 0.58 -3.16
N ILE A 126 10.98 -0.71 -3.27
CA ILE A 126 10.01 -1.81 -3.19
C ILE A 126 10.43 -2.64 -1.98
N ASP A 127 9.66 -2.54 -0.89
CA ASP A 127 10.00 -3.14 0.39
C ASP A 127 8.72 -3.64 1.08
N PRO A 128 8.32 -4.90 0.83
CA PRO A 128 7.28 -5.52 1.65
C PRO A 128 7.85 -5.74 3.05
N THR A 129 7.31 -5.06 4.06
CA THR A 129 7.84 -5.11 5.43
C THR A 129 7.35 -6.37 6.13
N ASN A 130 7.76 -7.54 5.65
CA ASN A 130 7.44 -8.84 6.25
C ASN A 130 8.57 -9.30 7.17
N PRO A 131 8.26 -9.87 8.36
CA PRO A 131 9.29 -10.38 9.28
C PRO A 131 9.93 -11.69 8.79
N ILE A 132 9.21 -12.44 7.95
CA ILE A 132 9.66 -13.71 7.39
C ILE A 132 9.79 -13.53 5.88
N VAL A 133 10.99 -13.76 5.36
CA VAL A 133 11.30 -13.67 3.93
C VAL A 133 11.08 -15.02 3.27
N SER A 134 10.26 -15.06 2.22
CA SER A 134 10.16 -16.21 1.31
C SER A 134 11.08 -16.01 0.11
N THR A 135 11.69 -17.09 -0.37
CA THR A 135 12.45 -17.11 -1.63
C THR A 135 11.65 -17.71 -2.79
N SER A 136 10.49 -18.31 -2.51
CA SER A 136 9.58 -18.92 -3.50
C SER A 136 8.39 -18.03 -3.84
N ASP A 137 8.03 -17.10 -2.95
CA ASP A 137 6.81 -16.31 -3.04
C ASP A 137 7.11 -14.82 -3.07
N THR A 138 6.35 -14.09 -3.88
CA THR A 138 6.44 -12.63 -3.95
C THR A 138 5.22 -11.99 -3.29
N VAL A 139 5.46 -10.96 -2.49
CA VAL A 139 4.38 -10.17 -1.89
C VAL A 139 3.72 -9.32 -2.96
N HIS A 140 4.52 -8.53 -3.69
CA HIS A 140 4.08 -7.72 -4.81
C HIS A 140 4.24 -8.46 -6.14
N ASP A 141 3.44 -8.12 -7.14
CA ASP A 141 3.61 -8.59 -8.51
C ASP A 141 3.29 -7.51 -9.55
N ASN A 142 3.75 -7.76 -10.79
CA ASN A 142 3.46 -6.95 -11.98
C ASN A 142 3.74 -5.44 -11.79
N ILE A 143 4.94 -5.13 -11.28
CA ILE A 143 5.49 -3.78 -11.23
C ILE A 143 6.34 -3.55 -12.48
N LYS A 144 5.96 -2.57 -13.29
CA LYS A 144 6.66 -2.21 -14.54
C LYS A 144 7.18 -0.79 -14.44
N ILE A 145 8.47 -0.63 -14.74
CA ILE A 145 9.17 0.65 -14.77
C ILE A 145 9.71 0.82 -16.19
N ILE A 146 9.14 1.77 -16.95
CA ILE A 146 9.41 1.93 -18.40
C ILE A 146 9.61 3.38 -18.84
#